data_AF-A0A2V2DYU7-F1
#
_entry.id   AF-A0A2V2DYU7-F1
#
_cell.length_a   1.000
_cell.length_b   1.000
_cell.length_c   1.000
_cell.angle_alpha   90.00
_cell.angle_beta   90.00
_cell.angle_gamma   90.00
#
_symmetry.space_group_name_H-M   'P 1'
#
loop_
_entity.id
_entity.type
_entity.pdbx_description
1 polymer ?
#
loop_
_entity_poly.entity_id
_entity_poly.type
_entity_poly.pdbx_seq_one_letter_code
_entity_poly.pdbx_strand_id
1 'polypeptide(L)'
;MKKKSLALIFSLALIVIGIAGGTLAWLTAKTNTVVNTFTTSDIEITLAESTGDTYKMVPGFTIAKDPKVTVLEGSEKCYLFVKLEKSANFDAFLSYEIADGWTALDGTANVYYRVVEPADMGTNYSVLKNDRVTVLETVTKTDLNGLTTDTYPDLKITAYASQYHKNATEIFTASEAWTSISGN
;
A
#
# COMPACT_ATOMS: atom_id res chain seq x y z
N MET A 1 82.65 67.87 5.24
CA MET A 1 82.30 66.57 5.86
C MET A 1 80.79 66.43 5.98
N LYS A 2 80.26 65.35 5.42
CA LYS A 2 79.09 64.55 5.83
C LYS A 2 77.88 65.27 6.49
N LYS A 3 76.89 65.65 5.68
CA LYS A 3 75.46 65.62 6.07
C LYS A 3 74.65 64.58 5.26
N LYS A 4 75.33 63.60 4.65
CA LYS A 4 74.68 62.52 3.89
C LYS A 4 74.23 61.32 4.74
N SER A 5 74.44 61.37 6.06
CA SER A 5 74.18 60.22 6.93
C SER A 5 72.74 60.11 7.43
N LEU A 6 71.92 61.17 7.35
CA LEU A 6 70.55 61.12 7.86
C LEU A 6 69.54 60.71 6.77
N ALA A 7 69.79 61.07 5.51
CA ALA A 7 68.95 60.68 4.38
C ALA A 7 69.09 59.19 4.01
N LEU A 8 70.27 58.59 4.25
CA LEU A 8 70.52 57.17 4.00
C LEU A 8 69.83 56.26 5.05
N ILE A 9 69.65 56.75 6.28
CA ILE A 9 68.99 55.98 7.35
C ILE A 9 67.46 55.97 7.15
N PHE A 10 66.90 57.00 6.51
CA PHE A 10 65.48 56.99 6.13
C PHE A 10 65.21 56.12 4.89
N SER A 11 66.20 55.94 3.98
CA SER A 11 66.04 55.07 2.81
C SER A 11 66.25 53.59 3.11
N LEU A 12 66.94 53.22 4.21
CA LEU A 12 67.13 51.82 4.60
C LEU A 12 65.97 51.27 5.46
N ALA A 13 65.12 52.15 6.02
CA ALA A 13 63.89 51.77 6.70
C ALA A 13 62.72 51.43 5.73
N LEU A 14 62.91 51.61 4.42
CA LEU A 14 61.89 51.41 3.40
C LEU A 14 61.98 50.04 2.68
N ILE A 15 62.86 49.14 3.13
CA ILE A 15 63.05 47.82 2.51
C ILE A 15 62.96 46.71 3.57
N VAL A 16 61.84 46.62 4.29
CA VAL A 16 61.25 45.35 4.77
C VAL A 16 59.74 45.56 4.92
N ILE A 17 59.02 45.71 3.80
CA ILE A 17 57.61 45.33 3.75
C ILE A 17 57.57 44.09 2.87
N GLY A 18 58.05 43.00 3.46
CA GLY A 18 58.22 41.73 2.77
C GLY A 18 57.67 40.61 3.63
N ILE A 19 56.39 40.30 3.40
CA ILE A 19 55.79 38.98 3.61
C ILE A 19 55.60 38.56 5.09
N ALA A 20 54.83 39.33 5.86
CA ALA A 20 54.14 38.78 7.02
C ALA A 20 52.68 39.28 7.02
N GLY A 21 51.92 38.79 6.03
CA GLY A 21 50.51 39.13 5.90
C GLY A 21 50.09 39.31 4.46
N GLY A 22 50.37 38.32 3.60
CA GLY A 22 49.51 38.16 2.44
C GLY A 22 48.11 37.86 2.98
N THR A 23 47.27 38.88 3.13
CA THR A 23 45.84 38.66 3.33
C THR A 23 45.37 38.03 2.04
N LEU A 24 45.27 36.70 2.04
CA LEU A 24 44.74 35.95 0.92
C LEU A 24 43.33 36.49 0.67
N ALA A 25 43.15 37.26 -0.41
CA ALA A 25 41.86 37.74 -0.84
C ALA A 25 41.08 36.57 -1.46
N TRP A 26 40.49 35.73 -0.61
CA TRP A 26 39.68 34.62 -1.05
C TRP A 26 38.29 35.13 -1.46
N LEU A 27 37.97 35.04 -2.76
CA LEU A 27 36.59 35.19 -3.22
C LEU A 27 35.81 33.97 -2.74
N THR A 28 34.92 34.18 -1.77
CA THR A 28 34.07 33.13 -1.22
C THR A 28 32.61 33.46 -1.49
N ALA A 29 31.85 32.44 -1.86
CA ALA A 29 30.41 32.50 -2.01
C ALA A 29 29.82 31.21 -1.47
N LYS A 30 28.68 31.31 -0.80
CA LYS A 30 27.94 30.18 -0.25
C LYS A 30 26.50 30.31 -0.74
N THR A 31 25.95 29.21 -1.24
CA THR A 31 24.53 29.15 -1.60
C THR A 31 23.69 28.89 -0.35
N ASN A 32 22.38 29.11 -0.47
CA ASN A 32 21.45 28.64 0.55
C ASN A 32 21.48 27.10 0.63
N THR A 33 21.23 26.56 1.82
CA THR A 33 21.11 25.11 2.03
C THR A 33 19.78 24.62 1.48
N VAL A 34 19.82 23.61 0.59
CA VAL A 34 18.64 22.84 0.21
C VAL A 34 18.48 21.69 1.19
N VAL A 35 17.33 21.62 1.86
CA VAL A 35 16.99 20.53 2.79
C VAL A 35 16.04 19.58 2.09
N ASN A 36 16.48 18.34 1.89
CA ASN A 36 15.66 17.25 1.38
C ASN A 36 15.21 16.39 2.56
N THR A 37 13.89 16.29 2.76
CA THR A 37 13.30 15.45 3.80
C THR A 37 12.91 14.12 3.18
N PHE A 38 13.40 13.02 3.74
CA PHE A 38 13.02 11.66 3.37
C PHE A 38 12.09 11.10 4.44
N THR A 39 10.95 10.57 4.04
CA THR A 39 9.92 10.02 4.93
C THR A 39 9.73 8.52 4.70
N THR A 40 8.99 7.86 5.58
CA THR A 40 8.55 6.46 5.41
C THR A 40 7.40 6.36 4.41
N SER A 41 7.23 5.17 3.84
CA SER A 41 6.09 4.78 3.00
C SER A 41 5.25 3.71 3.70
N ASP A 42 3.96 3.61 3.39
CA ASP A 42 3.04 2.63 3.99
C ASP A 42 1.95 2.17 3.01
N ILE A 43 1.24 1.09 3.36
CA ILE A 43 0.05 0.59 2.68
C ILE A 43 -1.02 0.28 3.73
N GLU A 44 -2.10 1.04 3.71
CA GLU A 44 -3.23 0.84 4.60
C GLU A 44 -4.46 0.40 3.82
N ILE A 45 -5.18 -0.59 4.34
CA ILE A 45 -6.42 -1.09 3.74
C ILE A 45 -7.55 -1.18 4.76
N THR A 46 -8.78 -1.07 4.28
CA THR A 46 -9.99 -1.36 5.05
C THR A 46 -10.88 -2.34 4.29
N LEU A 47 -11.60 -3.18 5.02
CA LEU A 47 -12.68 -4.03 4.51
C LEU A 47 -13.92 -3.72 5.35
N ALA A 48 -14.99 -3.29 4.68
CA ALA A 48 -16.24 -2.95 5.32
C ALA A 48 -17.42 -3.64 4.64
N GLU A 49 -18.45 -3.94 5.42
CA GLU A 49 -19.73 -4.47 4.97
C GLU A 49 -20.86 -3.80 5.79
N SER A 50 -22.00 -3.50 5.17
CA SER A 50 -23.08 -2.71 5.76
C SER A 50 -24.40 -3.46 5.94
N THR A 51 -24.53 -4.67 5.38
CA THR A 51 -25.80 -5.41 5.30
C THR A 51 -26.17 -6.22 6.56
N GLY A 52 -25.31 -6.25 7.59
CA GLY A 52 -25.56 -6.87 8.91
C GLY A 52 -24.98 -8.28 9.10
N ASP A 53 -25.37 -8.97 10.19
CA ASP A 53 -24.74 -10.24 10.62
C ASP A 53 -25.62 -11.48 10.44
N THR A 54 -26.94 -11.31 10.24
CA THR A 54 -27.89 -12.44 10.17
C THR A 54 -28.82 -12.29 8.99
N TYR A 55 -28.88 -13.33 8.16
CA TYR A 55 -29.63 -13.33 6.90
C TYR A 55 -30.59 -14.53 6.85
N LYS A 56 -31.79 -14.30 6.32
CA LYS A 56 -32.76 -15.39 6.08
C LYS A 56 -32.54 -15.94 4.67
N MET A 57 -32.29 -17.24 4.59
CA MET A 57 -32.18 -17.93 3.31
C MET A 57 -33.57 -18.28 2.77
N VAL A 58 -33.99 -17.59 1.71
CA VAL A 58 -35.18 -17.93 0.92
C VAL A 58 -34.69 -18.54 -0.40
N PRO A 59 -35.06 -19.80 -0.74
CA PRO A 59 -34.59 -20.45 -1.97
C PRO A 59 -34.89 -19.64 -3.23
N GLY A 60 -33.89 -19.49 -4.10
CA GLY A 60 -33.97 -18.70 -5.34
C GLY A 60 -33.85 -17.19 -5.14
N PHE A 61 -33.73 -16.68 -3.91
CA PHE A 61 -33.56 -15.26 -3.64
C PHE A 61 -32.10 -14.89 -3.49
N THR A 62 -31.80 -13.63 -3.80
CA THR A 62 -30.50 -13.01 -3.51
C THR A 62 -30.51 -12.38 -2.12
N ILE A 63 -29.39 -12.52 -1.42
CA ILE A 63 -29.11 -11.84 -0.15
C ILE A 63 -28.10 -10.73 -0.44
N ALA A 64 -28.42 -9.50 -0.07
CA ALA A 64 -27.49 -8.38 -0.19
C ALA A 64 -26.28 -8.60 0.73
N LYS A 65 -25.08 -8.49 0.16
CA LYS A 65 -23.79 -8.62 0.82
C LYS A 65 -22.83 -7.68 0.12
N ASP A 66 -22.39 -6.60 0.78
CA ASP A 66 -21.58 -5.56 0.15
C ASP A 66 -20.16 -5.42 0.73
N PRO A 67 -19.39 -6.53 0.86
CA PRO A 67 -18.00 -6.45 1.30
C PRO A 67 -17.20 -5.64 0.29
N LYS A 68 -16.67 -4.51 0.76
CA LYS A 68 -15.89 -3.55 -0.03
C LYS A 68 -14.54 -3.35 0.60
N VAL A 69 -13.51 -3.49 -0.23
CA VAL A 69 -12.12 -3.28 0.17
C VAL A 69 -11.61 -2.00 -0.43
N THR A 70 -10.90 -1.22 0.38
CA THR A 70 -10.38 0.09 0.00
C THR A 70 -8.94 0.18 0.43
N VAL A 71 -8.05 0.56 -0.49
CA VAL A 71 -6.69 0.99 -0.13
C VAL A 71 -6.75 2.48 0.15
N LEU A 72 -6.27 2.91 1.31
CA LEU A 72 -6.46 4.28 1.79
C LEU A 72 -5.54 5.26 1.05
N GLU A 73 -6.01 6.51 0.93
CA GLU A 73 -5.22 7.60 0.36
C GLU A 73 -3.87 7.75 1.09
N GLY A 74 -2.82 8.07 0.34
CA GLY A 74 -1.44 8.14 0.87
C GLY A 74 -0.69 6.80 0.87
N SER A 75 -1.36 5.69 0.55
CA SER A 75 -0.70 4.39 0.35
C SER A 75 0.10 4.35 -0.95
N GLU A 76 1.15 3.53 -0.95
CA GLU A 76 1.93 3.24 -2.15
C GLU A 76 1.22 2.29 -3.12
N LYS A 77 1.68 2.26 -4.38
CA LYS A 77 1.26 1.26 -5.36
C LYS A 77 1.42 -0.15 -4.79
N CYS A 78 0.34 -0.92 -4.80
CA CYS A 78 0.29 -2.21 -4.12
C CYS A 78 -0.49 -3.28 -4.90
N TYR A 79 -0.25 -4.53 -4.52
CA TYR A 79 -1.18 -5.61 -4.75
C TYR A 79 -2.21 -5.61 -3.63
N LEU A 80 -3.48 -5.60 -3.99
CA LEU A 80 -4.61 -5.82 -3.09
C LEU A 80 -5.14 -7.23 -3.32
N PHE A 81 -5.30 -8.00 -2.25
CA PHE A 81 -5.80 -9.38 -2.26
C PHE A 81 -7.08 -9.50 -1.43
N VAL A 82 -7.93 -10.42 -1.84
CA VAL A 82 -9.06 -10.92 -1.05
C VAL A 82 -9.04 -12.44 -1.04
N LYS A 83 -9.18 -13.02 0.15
CA LYS A 83 -9.32 -14.46 0.36
C LYS A 83 -10.74 -14.75 0.82
N LEU A 84 -11.40 -15.68 0.15
CA LEU A 84 -12.74 -16.13 0.49
C LEU A 84 -12.69 -17.55 1.06
N GLU A 85 -13.16 -17.72 2.29
CA GLU A 85 -13.22 -19.00 2.98
C GLU A 85 -14.68 -19.35 3.24
N LYS A 86 -15.14 -20.42 2.60
CA LYS A 86 -16.50 -20.90 2.72
C LYS A 86 -16.56 -22.13 3.62
N SER A 87 -17.62 -22.28 4.40
CA SER A 87 -17.90 -23.53 5.09
C SER A 87 -18.06 -24.68 4.09
N ALA A 88 -17.80 -25.91 4.53
CA ALA A 88 -17.84 -27.09 3.65
C ALA A 88 -19.22 -27.31 2.99
N ASN A 89 -20.29 -26.86 3.62
CA ASN A 89 -21.65 -26.97 3.11
C ASN A 89 -22.12 -25.74 2.32
N PHE A 90 -21.33 -24.67 2.19
CA PHE A 90 -21.76 -23.42 1.57
C PHE A 90 -22.37 -23.63 0.18
N ASP A 91 -21.70 -24.37 -0.70
CA ASP A 91 -22.14 -24.60 -2.09
C ASP A 91 -23.42 -25.45 -2.19
N ALA A 92 -23.84 -26.10 -1.11
CA ALA A 92 -25.13 -26.79 -1.08
C ALA A 92 -26.32 -25.83 -0.89
N PHE A 93 -26.05 -24.61 -0.41
CA PHE A 93 -27.09 -23.63 -0.07
C PHE A 93 -26.97 -22.32 -0.85
N LEU A 94 -25.76 -21.87 -1.10
CA LEU A 94 -25.45 -20.53 -1.57
C LEU A 94 -24.46 -20.56 -2.73
N SER A 95 -24.51 -19.54 -3.56
CA SER A 95 -23.53 -19.26 -4.60
C SER A 95 -23.18 -17.78 -4.61
N TYR A 96 -22.00 -17.45 -5.13
CA TYR A 96 -21.58 -16.08 -5.36
C TYR A 96 -20.71 -16.01 -6.62
N GLU A 97 -20.58 -14.81 -7.16
CA GLU A 97 -19.61 -14.48 -8.19
C GLU A 97 -18.68 -13.40 -7.67
N ILE A 98 -17.41 -13.44 -8.06
CA ILE A 98 -16.46 -12.36 -7.75
C ILE A 98 -16.76 -11.16 -8.66
N ALA A 99 -16.66 -9.96 -8.10
CA ALA A 99 -16.88 -8.72 -8.84
C ALA A 99 -15.84 -8.53 -9.96
N ASP A 100 -16.15 -7.67 -10.93
CA ASP A 100 -15.26 -7.40 -12.04
C ASP A 100 -13.95 -6.72 -11.60
N GLY A 101 -12.87 -6.97 -12.35
CA GLY A 101 -11.54 -6.39 -12.11
C GLY A 101 -10.68 -7.14 -11.10
N TRP A 102 -11.16 -8.26 -10.55
CA TRP A 102 -10.35 -9.18 -9.75
C TRP A 102 -9.78 -10.30 -10.62
N THR A 103 -8.53 -10.66 -10.39
CA THR A 103 -7.83 -11.78 -11.05
C THR A 103 -7.64 -12.91 -10.06
N ALA A 104 -8.01 -14.14 -10.41
CA ALA A 104 -7.75 -15.31 -9.57
C ALA A 104 -6.25 -15.55 -9.44
N LEU A 105 -5.77 -15.88 -8.23
CA LEU A 105 -4.37 -16.20 -8.01
C LEU A 105 -4.12 -17.66 -8.39
N ASP A 106 -3.29 -17.86 -9.42
CA ASP A 106 -2.94 -19.21 -9.88
C ASP A 106 -2.31 -20.04 -8.76
N GLY A 107 -2.73 -21.30 -8.65
CA GLY A 107 -2.24 -22.23 -7.64
C GLY A 107 -2.75 -21.99 -6.21
N THR A 108 -3.53 -20.94 -5.96
CA THR A 108 -4.12 -20.67 -4.63
C THR A 108 -5.63 -20.54 -4.72
N ALA A 109 -6.35 -21.51 -4.17
CA ALA A 109 -7.81 -21.52 -4.21
C ALA A 109 -8.42 -20.33 -3.45
N ASN A 110 -9.46 -19.74 -4.05
CA ASN A 110 -10.27 -18.65 -3.47
C ASN A 110 -9.49 -17.38 -3.07
N VAL A 111 -8.32 -17.16 -3.66
CA VAL A 111 -7.58 -15.91 -3.52
C VAL A 111 -7.65 -15.16 -4.84
N TYR A 112 -8.01 -13.88 -4.74
CA TYR A 112 -8.11 -13.00 -5.89
C TYR A 112 -7.33 -11.72 -5.61
N TYR A 113 -6.79 -11.11 -6.65
CA TYR A 113 -5.97 -9.92 -6.51
C TYR A 113 -6.24 -8.89 -7.60
N ARG A 114 -5.84 -7.65 -7.31
CA ARG A 114 -5.71 -6.56 -8.28
C ARG A 114 -4.52 -5.70 -7.91
N VAL A 115 -4.03 -4.93 -8.88
CA VAL A 115 -3.04 -3.87 -8.61
C VAL A 115 -3.80 -2.57 -8.43
N VAL A 116 -3.47 -1.82 -7.38
CA VAL A 116 -4.05 -0.50 -7.10
C VAL A 116 -2.97 0.54 -7.32
N GLU A 117 -3.21 1.45 -8.27
CA GLU A 117 -2.33 2.58 -8.52
C GLU A 117 -2.58 3.69 -7.51
N PRO A 118 -1.59 4.55 -7.20
CA PRO A 118 -1.77 5.67 -6.26
C PRO A 118 -2.95 6.59 -6.61
N ALA A 119 -3.28 6.72 -7.91
CA ALA A 119 -4.40 7.54 -8.38
C ALA A 119 -5.78 6.94 -8.08
N ASP A 120 -5.86 5.63 -7.79
CA ASP A 120 -7.11 4.92 -7.53
C ASP A 120 -7.34 4.68 -6.02
N MET A 121 -6.43 5.13 -5.16
CA MET A 121 -6.56 5.04 -3.70
C MET A 121 -7.82 5.79 -3.22
N GLY A 122 -8.45 5.27 -2.17
CA GLY A 122 -9.76 5.73 -1.69
C GLY A 122 -10.95 5.13 -2.45
N THR A 123 -10.72 4.40 -3.56
CA THR A 123 -11.79 3.70 -4.28
C THR A 123 -12.26 2.46 -3.51
N ASN A 124 -13.57 2.34 -3.33
CA ASN A 124 -14.19 1.14 -2.76
C ASN A 124 -14.35 0.06 -3.84
N TYR A 125 -13.67 -1.06 -3.68
CA TYR A 125 -13.80 -2.21 -4.58
C TYR A 125 -14.73 -3.26 -3.99
N SER A 126 -15.88 -3.48 -4.61
CA SER A 126 -16.76 -4.61 -4.28
C SER A 126 -16.01 -5.93 -4.48
N VAL A 127 -16.15 -6.85 -3.53
CA VAL A 127 -15.60 -8.21 -3.64
C VAL A 127 -16.57 -9.14 -4.35
N LEU A 128 -17.86 -9.04 -4.02
CA LEU A 128 -18.92 -9.85 -4.61
C LEU A 128 -19.60 -9.10 -5.75
N LYS A 129 -19.87 -9.80 -6.85
CA LYS A 129 -20.54 -9.21 -8.00
C LYS A 129 -21.96 -8.77 -7.60
N ASN A 130 -22.31 -7.54 -7.97
CA ASN A 130 -23.59 -6.92 -7.63
C ASN A 130 -23.91 -6.88 -6.13
N ASP A 131 -22.89 -6.91 -5.27
CA ASP A 131 -23.00 -6.86 -3.81
C ASP A 131 -24.05 -7.87 -3.27
N ARG A 132 -23.92 -9.14 -3.66
CA ARG A 132 -24.87 -10.19 -3.24
C ARG A 132 -24.30 -11.60 -3.24
N VAL A 133 -25.03 -12.48 -2.55
CA VAL A 133 -24.98 -13.94 -2.73
C VAL A 133 -26.37 -14.45 -3.12
N THR A 134 -26.46 -15.64 -3.72
CA THR A 134 -27.73 -16.24 -4.17
C THR A 134 -27.98 -17.55 -3.43
N VAL A 135 -29.17 -17.68 -2.82
CA VAL A 135 -29.64 -18.96 -2.28
C VAL A 135 -30.09 -19.84 -3.44
N LEU A 136 -29.55 -21.05 -3.53
CA LEU A 136 -29.85 -21.95 -4.64
C LEU A 136 -31.35 -22.30 -4.68
N GLU A 137 -31.92 -22.38 -5.89
CA GLU A 137 -33.33 -22.77 -6.09
C GLU A 137 -33.61 -24.21 -5.64
N THR A 138 -32.56 -25.05 -5.62
CA THR A 138 -32.65 -26.46 -5.19
C THR A 138 -32.77 -26.63 -3.68
N VAL A 139 -32.51 -25.59 -2.89
CA VAL A 139 -32.61 -25.64 -1.43
C VAL A 139 -34.06 -25.79 -1.02
N THR A 140 -34.35 -26.80 -0.21
CA THR A 140 -35.70 -27.05 0.30
C THR A 140 -35.86 -26.57 1.74
N LYS A 141 -37.11 -26.46 2.19
CA LYS A 141 -37.42 -26.18 3.59
C LYS A 141 -36.88 -27.25 4.54
N THR A 142 -36.82 -28.50 4.08
CA THR A 142 -36.26 -29.61 4.86
C THR A 142 -34.76 -29.40 5.10
N ASP A 143 -34.03 -29.00 4.06
CA ASP A 143 -32.59 -28.72 4.17
C ASP A 143 -32.32 -27.58 5.15
N LEU A 144 -33.10 -26.48 5.06
CA LEU A 144 -32.98 -25.33 5.95
C LEU A 144 -33.32 -25.67 7.41
N ASN A 145 -34.38 -26.46 7.64
CA ASN A 145 -34.77 -26.89 8.99
C ASN A 145 -33.76 -27.87 9.61
N GLY A 146 -32.94 -28.53 8.80
CA GLY A 146 -31.88 -29.42 9.25
C GLY A 146 -30.64 -28.67 9.74
N LEU A 147 -30.52 -27.37 9.45
CA LEU A 147 -29.41 -26.55 9.90
C LEU A 147 -29.55 -26.17 11.38
N THR A 148 -28.40 -26.07 12.03
CA THR A 148 -28.20 -25.58 13.39
C THR A 148 -27.26 -24.39 13.36
N THR A 149 -27.13 -23.66 14.48
CA THR A 149 -26.19 -22.55 14.61
C THR A 149 -24.76 -22.93 14.22
N ASP A 150 -24.35 -24.17 14.49
CA ASP A 150 -22.99 -24.65 14.23
C ASP A 150 -22.79 -25.14 12.78
N THR A 151 -23.89 -25.27 12.03
CA THR A 151 -23.88 -25.78 10.64
C THR A 151 -24.39 -24.76 9.64
N TYR A 152 -24.77 -23.55 10.08
CA TYR A 152 -25.12 -22.49 9.14
C TYR A 152 -23.97 -22.23 8.16
N PRO A 153 -24.27 -22.14 6.85
CA PRO A 153 -23.24 -21.87 5.87
C PRO A 153 -22.66 -20.47 6.10
N ASP A 154 -21.32 -20.38 6.10
CA ASP A 154 -20.61 -19.12 6.27
C ASP A 154 -19.70 -18.82 5.06
N LEU A 155 -19.47 -17.52 4.84
CA LEU A 155 -18.51 -17.00 3.88
C LEU A 155 -17.69 -15.92 4.58
N LYS A 156 -16.43 -16.22 4.85
CA LYS A 156 -15.47 -15.29 5.46
C LYS A 156 -14.65 -14.65 4.36
N ILE A 157 -14.48 -13.34 4.46
CA ILE A 157 -13.69 -12.56 3.51
C ILE A 157 -12.62 -11.84 4.30
N THR A 158 -11.38 -12.00 3.87
CA THR A 158 -10.23 -11.29 4.46
C THR A 158 -9.48 -10.57 3.36
N ALA A 159 -9.17 -9.30 3.58
CA ALA A 159 -8.38 -8.49 2.66
C ALA A 159 -6.92 -8.41 3.12
N TYR A 160 -6.00 -8.38 2.17
CA TYR A 160 -4.56 -8.24 2.42
C TYR A 160 -3.97 -7.30 1.38
N ALA A 161 -2.84 -6.67 1.70
CA ALA A 161 -2.10 -5.90 0.72
C ALA A 161 -0.60 -6.12 0.87
N SER A 162 0.11 -5.98 -0.24
CA SER A 162 1.56 -6.12 -0.31
C SER A 162 2.12 -5.11 -1.30
N GLN A 163 3.32 -4.61 -1.03
CA GLN A 163 3.99 -3.66 -1.91
C GLN A 163 4.16 -4.23 -3.32
N TYR A 164 4.05 -3.37 -4.33
CA TYR A 164 4.20 -3.80 -5.72
C TYR A 164 5.65 -4.06 -6.10
N HIS A 165 6.56 -3.15 -5.70
CA HIS A 165 7.99 -3.24 -6.00
C HIS A 165 8.74 -4.00 -4.90
N LYS A 166 9.63 -4.92 -5.29
CA LYS A 166 10.63 -5.51 -4.38
C LYS A 166 11.74 -4.52 -4.06
N ASN A 167 12.19 -3.82 -5.11
CA ASN A 167 13.25 -2.82 -5.09
C ASN A 167 13.13 -1.95 -6.35
N ALA A 168 14.14 -1.13 -6.63
CA ALA A 168 14.14 -0.16 -7.73
C ALA A 168 13.99 -0.78 -9.13
N THR A 169 14.31 -2.05 -9.32
CA THR A 169 14.32 -2.71 -10.65
C THR A 169 13.41 -3.92 -10.75
N GLU A 170 12.96 -4.45 -9.61
CA GLU A 170 12.19 -5.69 -9.55
C GLU A 170 10.81 -5.46 -8.94
N ILE A 171 9.83 -6.15 -9.52
CA ILE A 171 8.43 -6.14 -9.10
C ILE A 171 8.10 -7.52 -8.52
N PHE A 172 7.25 -7.57 -7.49
CA PHE A 172 6.69 -8.83 -7.04
C PHE A 172 5.76 -9.41 -8.11
N THR A 173 5.87 -10.70 -8.38
CA THR A 173 4.73 -11.43 -8.95
C THR A 173 3.61 -11.49 -7.90
N ALA A 174 2.35 -11.62 -8.33
CA ALA A 174 1.23 -11.74 -7.40
C ALA A 174 1.40 -12.92 -6.43
N SER A 175 1.96 -14.05 -6.88
CA SER A 175 2.21 -15.22 -6.03
C SER A 175 3.27 -14.97 -4.97
N GLU A 176 4.33 -14.24 -5.29
CA GLU A 176 5.36 -13.88 -4.31
C GLU A 176 4.83 -12.86 -3.29
N ALA A 177 4.09 -11.85 -3.76
CA ALA A 177 3.44 -10.86 -2.91
C ALA A 177 2.42 -11.49 -1.96
N TRP A 178 1.66 -12.50 -2.42
CA TRP A 178 0.76 -13.26 -1.57
C TRP A 178 1.52 -14.07 -0.52
N THR A 179 2.58 -14.77 -0.92
CA THR A 179 3.36 -15.62 -0.01
C THR A 179 3.99 -14.83 1.14
N SER A 180 4.37 -13.57 0.92
CA SER A 180 4.96 -12.73 1.96
C SER A 180 3.96 -12.24 3.02
N ILE A 181 2.67 -12.24 2.72
CA ILE A 181 1.61 -11.73 3.61
C ILE A 181 0.67 -12.81 4.13
N SER A 182 0.58 -13.96 3.44
CA SER A 182 -0.35 -15.04 3.80
C SER A 182 0.15 -15.96 4.92
N GLY A 183 1.45 -15.89 5.25
CA GLY A 183 2.12 -16.73 6.26
C GLY A 183 2.32 -16.06 7.62
N ASN A 184 1.89 -14.80 7.77
CA ASN A 184 1.95 -14.04 9.03
C ASN A 184 0.62 -14.09 9.78
#